data_AF-A0AAJ1VJX1-F1
#
_entry.id   AF-A0AAJ1VJX1-F1
#
_cell.length_a   1.000
_cell.length_b   1.000
_cell.length_c   1.000
_cell.angle_alpha   90.00
_cell.angle_beta   90.00
_cell.angle_gamma   90.00
#
_symmetry.space_group_name_H-M   'P 1'
#
loop_
_entity.id
_entity.type
_entity.pdbx_description
1 polymer ?
#
loop_
_entity_poly.entity_id
_entity_poly.type
_entity_poly.pdbx_seq_one_letter_code
_entity_poly.pdbx_strand_id
1 'polypeptide(L)'
;MKLPIVCPSCESALQVSQMKCNNCETTVSGNYELPLYLQLTREEQEFILSFFLSSGSIKEMAKQAGNSYPTMRNKMDDLIEKIKNLK
;
A
#
# COMPACT_ATOMS: atom_id res chain seq x y z
N MET A 1 -5.29 5.16 15.03
CA MET A 1 -3.84 5.45 14.88
C MET A 1 -3.38 4.94 13.52
N LYS A 2 -2.41 5.62 12.89
CA LYS A 2 -1.79 5.15 11.64
C LYS A 2 -0.51 4.39 11.98
N LEU A 3 -0.24 3.29 11.29
CA LEU A 3 1.02 2.57 11.43
C LEU A 3 2.15 3.40 10.80
N PRO A 4 3.19 3.79 11.55
CA PRO A 4 4.34 4.48 10.97
C PRO A 4 5.17 3.49 10.15
N ILE A 5 5.57 3.90 8.95
CA ILE A 5 6.41 3.11 8.04
C ILE A 5 7.79 3.74 7.82
N VAL A 6 7.98 4.96 8.34
CA VAL A 6 9.20 5.75 8.30
C VAL A 6 9.56 6.19 9.71
N CYS A 7 10.85 6.16 10.04
CA CYS A 7 11.37 6.60 11.33
C CYS A 7 11.21 8.12 11.49
N PRO A 8 10.51 8.61 12.54
CA PRO A 8 10.29 10.05 12.74
C PRO A 8 11.57 10.84 13.10
N SER A 9 12.67 10.15 13.41
CA SER A 9 13.93 10.78 13.81
C SER A 9 14.94 10.92 12.67
N CYS A 10 14.96 9.97 11.73
CA CYS A 10 15.99 9.90 10.68
C CYS A 10 15.44 9.57 9.29
N GLU A 11 14.12 9.49 9.14
CA GLU A 11 13.42 9.24 7.88
C GLU A 11 13.76 7.91 7.19
N SER A 12 14.48 7.03 7.86
CA SER A 12 14.80 5.69 7.38
C SER A 12 13.57 4.77 7.43
N ALA A 13 13.53 3.75 6.57
CA ALA A 13 12.47 2.74 6.58
C ALA A 13 12.45 1.96 7.91
N LEU A 14 11.25 1.70 8.43
CA LEU A 14 11.09 0.90 9.64
C LEU A 14 11.04 -0.61 9.33
N GLN A 15 11.36 -1.43 10.33
CA GLN A 15 11.21 -2.88 10.29
C GLN A 15 10.15 -3.33 11.30
N VAL A 16 9.47 -4.43 11.01
CA VAL A 16 8.55 -5.06 11.97
C VAL A 16 9.39 -5.86 12.96
N SER A 17 9.37 -5.46 14.23
CA SER A 17 10.14 -6.11 15.30
C SER A 17 9.36 -7.19 16.05
N GLN A 18 8.03 -7.07 16.10
CA GLN A 18 7.18 -7.93 16.92
C GLN A 18 5.73 -7.97 16.44
N MET A 19 5.08 -9.13 16.51
CA MET A 19 3.64 -9.33 16.32
C MET A 19 3.05 -10.07 17.53
N LYS A 20 1.83 -9.69 17.95
CA LYS A 20 1.10 -10.35 19.04
C LYS A 20 -0.18 -11.01 18.51
N CYS A 21 -0.38 -12.27 18.84
CA CYS A 21 -1.63 -12.96 18.59
C CYS A 21 -2.67 -12.57 19.65
N ASN A 22 -3.81 -12.03 19.22
CA ASN A 22 -4.89 -11.65 20.16
C ASN A 22 -5.71 -12.85 20.68
N ASN A 23 -5.53 -14.05 20.13
CA ASN A 23 -6.27 -15.25 20.54
C ASN A 23 -5.56 -16.05 21.65
N CYS A 24 -4.22 -16.18 21.58
CA CYS A 24 -3.44 -16.98 22.53
C CYS A 24 -2.26 -16.23 23.15
N GLU A 25 -2.18 -14.92 22.93
CA GLU A 25 -1.14 -14.01 23.44
C GLU A 25 0.29 -14.29 22.98
N THR A 26 0.52 -15.32 22.17
CA THR A 26 1.82 -15.63 21.57
C THR A 26 2.41 -14.39 20.90
N THR A 27 3.65 -14.09 21.28
CA THR A 27 4.42 -12.99 20.72
C THR A 27 5.51 -13.55 19.82
N VAL A 28 5.51 -13.13 18.56
CA VAL A 28 6.52 -13.48 17.57
C VAL A 28 7.43 -12.28 17.38
N SER A 29 8.73 -12.45 17.67
CA SER A 29 9.72 -11.37 17.57
C SER A 29 10.80 -11.73 16.56
N GLY A 30 11.29 -10.74 15.83
CA GLY A 30 12.30 -10.91 14.78
C GLY A 30 12.49 -9.64 13.98
N ASN A 31 13.40 -9.65 13.01
CA ASN A 31 13.58 -8.53 12.08
C ASN A 31 12.89 -8.87 10.77
N TYR A 32 11.66 -8.41 10.60
CA TYR A 32 10.89 -8.63 9.38
C TYR A 32 10.81 -7.35 8.55
N GLU A 33 10.91 -7.50 7.24
CA GLU A 33 10.64 -6.40 6.32
C GLU A 33 9.17 -5.99 6.40
N LEU A 34 8.91 -4.69 6.21
CA LEU A 34 7.54 -4.21 6.07
C LEU A 34 6.91 -4.83 4.81
N PRO A 35 5.71 -5.43 4.91
CA PRO A 35 4.97 -5.90 3.74
C PRO A 35 4.90 -4.82 2.65
N LEU A 36 5.14 -5.21 1.39
CA LEU A 36 5.20 -4.28 0.25
C LEU A 36 4.01 -3.32 0.18
N TYR A 37 2.80 -3.82 0.45
CA TYR A 37 1.58 -3.00 0.45
C TYR A 37 1.63 -1.85 1.47
N LEU A 38 2.27 -2.06 2.62
CA LEU A 38 2.41 -1.03 3.65
C LEU A 38 3.48 0.01 3.28
N GLN A 39 4.38 -0.29 2.35
CA GLN A 39 5.37 0.67 1.84
C GLN A 39 4.75 1.66 0.84
N LEU A 40 3.54 1.39 0.35
CA LEU A 40 2.79 2.29 -0.52
C LEU A 40 2.12 3.40 0.30
N THR A 41 1.94 4.57 -0.32
CA THR A 41 1.16 5.65 0.29
C THR A 41 -0.30 5.23 0.43
N ARG A 42 -1.03 5.92 1.31
CA ARG A 42 -2.46 5.64 1.51
C ARG A 42 -3.27 5.76 0.22
N GLU A 43 -2.95 6.76 -0.61
CA GLU A 43 -3.65 6.99 -1.87
C GLU A 43 -3.40 5.86 -2.88
N GLU A 44 -2.19 5.31 -2.90
CA GLU A 44 -1.83 4.16 -3.74
C GLU A 44 -2.50 2.87 -3.24
N GLN A 45 -2.56 2.67 -1.93
CA GLN A 45 -3.29 1.57 -1.31
C GLN A 45 -4.79 1.61 -1.65
N GLU A 46 -5.41 2.80 -1.52
CA GLU A 46 -6.82 3.02 -1.87
C GLU A 46 -7.07 2.82 -3.38
N PHE A 47 -6.12 3.20 -4.23
CA PHE A 47 -6.19 2.93 -5.67
C PHE A 47 -6.21 1.43 -5.96
N ILE A 48 -5.30 0.64 -5.36
CA ILE A 48 -5.25 -0.82 -5.55
C ILE A 48 -6.55 -1.48 -5.10
N LEU A 49 -7.06 -1.08 -3.93
CA LEU A 49 -8.33 -1.60 -3.42
C LEU A 49 -9.49 -1.26 -4.36
N SER A 50 -9.56 -0.02 -4.84
CA SER A 50 -10.60 0.43 -5.76
C SER A 50 -10.54 -0.31 -7.10
N PHE A 51 -9.32 -0.56 -7.61
CA PHE A 51 -9.11 -1.36 -8.82
C PHE A 51 -9.60 -2.79 -8.64
N PHE A 52 -9.29 -3.42 -7.52
CA PHE A 52 -9.77 -4.76 -7.20
C PHE A 52 -11.29 -4.82 -7.07
N LEU A 53 -11.89 -3.87 -6.35
CA LEU A 53 -13.36 -3.77 -6.20
C LEU A 53 -14.08 -3.44 -7.51
N SER A 54 -13.38 -2.86 -8.49
CA SER A 54 -13.89 -2.60 -9.84
C SER A 54 -13.63 -3.75 -10.82
N SER A 55 -13.25 -4.94 -10.33
CA SER A 55 -12.88 -6.11 -11.14
C SER A 55 -11.79 -5.80 -12.17
N GLY A 56 -10.86 -4.90 -11.83
CA GLY A 56 -9.79 -4.45 -12.70
C GLY A 56 -10.18 -3.44 -13.78
N SER A 57 -11.36 -2.83 -13.69
CA SER A 57 -11.83 -1.86 -14.68
C SER A 57 -11.39 -0.43 -14.37
N ILE A 58 -10.32 0.03 -15.04
CA ILE A 58 -9.86 1.43 -14.99
C ILE A 58 -10.96 2.37 -15.48
N LYS A 59 -11.76 1.93 -16.46
CA LYS A 59 -12.87 2.73 -17.01
C LYS A 59 -13.94 3.02 -15.97
N GLU A 60 -14.32 2.01 -15.18
CA GLU A 60 -15.28 2.21 -14.08
C GLU A 60 -14.69 3.08 -12.98
N MET A 61 -13.41 2.89 -12.62
CA MET A 61 -12.74 3.78 -11.66
C MET A 61 -12.73 5.24 -12.13
N ALA A 62 -12.40 5.49 -13.40
CA ALA A 62 -12.39 6.83 -13.98
C ALA A 62 -13.78 7.49 -13.90
N LYS A 63 -14.83 6.73 -14.24
CA LYS A 63 -16.23 7.18 -14.13
C LYS A 63 -16.62 7.51 -12.69
N GLN A 64 -16.29 6.64 -11.74
CA GLN A 64 -16.61 6.84 -10.32
C GLN A 64 -15.86 8.05 -9.72
N ALA A 65 -14.62 8.27 -10.13
CA ALA A 65 -13.79 9.38 -9.65
C ALA A 65 -14.05 10.72 -10.38
N GLY A 66 -14.93 10.76 -11.39
CA GLY A 66 -15.14 11.95 -12.21
C GLY A 66 -13.90 12.37 -13.01
N ASN A 67 -12.96 11.44 -13.24
CA ASN A 67 -11.69 11.67 -13.89
C ASN A 67 -11.68 11.11 -15.31
N SER A 68 -10.76 11.60 -16.13
CA SER A 68 -10.56 11.04 -17.46
C SER A 68 -9.91 9.65 -17.38
N TYR A 69 -10.24 8.77 -18.35
CA TYR A 69 -9.56 7.48 -18.47
C TYR A 69 -8.03 7.62 -18.58
N PRO A 70 -7.47 8.55 -19.39
CA PRO A 70 -6.02 8.80 -19.42
C PRO A 70 -5.42 9.12 -18.06
N THR A 71 -6.07 9.95 -17.25
CA THR A 71 -5.60 10.29 -15.90
C THR A 71 -5.50 9.05 -15.00
N MET A 72 -6.55 8.23 -15.01
CA MET A 72 -6.59 7.01 -14.19
C MET A 72 -5.59 5.96 -14.68
N ARG A 73 -5.38 5.90 -16.00
CA ARG A 73 -4.42 5.00 -16.62
C ARG A 73 -2.98 5.36 -16.24
N ASN A 74 -2.61 6.63 -16.37
CA ASN A 74 -1.28 7.11 -16.00
C ASN A 74 -0.98 6.80 -14.52
N LYS A 75 -1.95 7.05 -13.63
CA LYS A 75 -1.80 6.71 -12.20
C LYS A 75 -1.57 5.22 -11.95
N MET A 76 -2.22 4.34 -12.74
CA MET A 76 -1.98 2.90 -12.66
C MET A 76 -0.56 2.56 -13.11
N ASP A 77 -0.14 3.09 -14.26
CA ASP A 77 1.17 2.80 -14.84
C ASP A 77 2.31 3.29 -13.92
N ASP A 78 2.18 4.48 -13.32
CA ASP A 78 3.11 5.01 -12.31
C ASP A 78 3.22 4.09 -11.08
N LEU A 79 2.08 3.59 -10.59
CA LEU A 79 2.04 2.68 -9.44
C LEU A 79 2.66 1.31 -9.77
N ILE A 80 2.47 0.81 -10.98
CA ILE A 80 3.12 -0.42 -11.45
C ILE A 80 4.64 -0.25 -11.45
N GLU A 81 5.16 0.84 -11.99
CA GLU A 81 6.60 1.11 -12.00
C GLU A 81 7.16 1.26 -10.58
N LYS A 82 6.44 1.95 -9.69
CA LYS A 82 6.82 2.03 -8.28
C LYS A 82 6.91 0.66 -7.63
N ILE A 83 5.91 -0.21 -7.81
CA ILE A 83 5.89 -1.56 -7.23
C ILE A 83 7.04 -2.41 -7.78
N LYS A 84 7.40 -2.27 -9.05
CA LYS A 84 8.56 -2.96 -9.63
C LYS A 84 9.88 -2.55 -8.97
N ASN A 85 10.03 -1.28 -8.58
CA ASN A 85 11.23 -0.78 -7.91
C ASN A 85 11.32 -1.16 -6.43
N LEU A 86 10.22 -1.58 -5.81
CA LEU A 86 10.16 -2.06 -4.42
C LEU A 86 10.35 -3.58 -4.30
N LYS A 87 10.33 -4.30 -5.42
CA LYS A 87 10.64 -5.74 -5.51
C LYS A 87 12.12 -5.96 -5.77
#